data_AF-A0A1K2FVF9-F1
#
_entry.id   AF-A0A1K2FVF9-F1
#
_cell.length_a   1.000
_cell.length_b   1.000
_cell.length_c   1.000
_cell.angle_alpha   90.00
_cell.angle_beta   90.00
_cell.angle_gamma   90.00
#
_symmetry.space_group_name_H-M   'P 1'
#
loop_
_entity.id
_entity.type
_entity.pdbx_description
1 polymer ?
#
loop_
_entity_poly.entity_id
_entity_poly.type
_entity_poly.pdbx_seq_one_letter_code
_entity_poly.pdbx_strand_id
1 'polypeptide(L)'
;MPSVPYDDDAPLLADLMPWSVAPLRPGRAWPTAPDPASLKARWDALLKAGLPDREALFEPTRARTLHSAVPQLPGRAGGTRRLARAEGPCAEPVRVLAGPFDEQWLIPDHRLLDAARPELWRVADAHQVFAVTTPDERHPVLAASLLPTLRTGRVHPLYRRPGGAEPNLAPGLLDLLSDRLGLRVAPLDLLAWVLATVRPGHTVPLTDDPRLWSSGVELGRRTLWLMRRDGERPKLPGGRRPYVRAPLPPRPRTLRYDPEEETLHLDEGRVSPVPAAAWEYELNGSRVLEAWFAARTASAAPGTLAAIGPATWPQPWTSELLELITVLALLAELRPRGAESGPSAITAADLRRAGVLPPPRAARLPASVLDLPEEGPEGQFALL
;
A
#
# COMPACT_ATOMS: atom_id res chain seq x y z
N MET A 1 -21.61 12.49 16.96
CA MET A 1 -21.70 11.80 18.26
C MET A 1 -20.30 11.39 18.64
N PRO A 2 -19.76 11.77 19.80
CA PRO A 2 -18.48 11.23 20.25
C PRO A 2 -18.66 9.72 20.45
N SER A 3 -17.83 8.93 19.77
CA SER A 3 -17.84 7.47 19.87
C SER A 3 -17.56 7.06 21.31
N VAL A 4 -18.53 6.40 21.95
CA VAL A 4 -18.29 5.71 23.23
C VAL A 4 -17.14 4.73 22.98
N PRO A 5 -16.04 4.76 23.76
CA PRO A 5 -15.02 3.72 23.64
C PRO A 5 -15.70 2.39 23.94
N TYR A 6 -15.65 1.47 22.97
CA TYR A 6 -16.11 0.11 23.17
C TYR A 6 -15.23 -0.53 24.26
N ASP A 7 -15.77 -0.67 25.47
CA ASP A 7 -15.17 -1.39 26.59
C ASP A 7 -15.56 -2.88 26.50
N ASP A 8 -15.26 -3.50 25.36
CA ASP A 8 -15.68 -4.87 25.04
C ASP A 8 -14.50 -5.86 24.90
N ASP A 9 -13.29 -5.45 25.34
CA ASP A 9 -12.04 -6.24 25.27
C ASP A 9 -11.79 -6.88 23.89
N ALA A 10 -12.18 -6.20 22.80
CA ALA A 10 -11.89 -6.64 21.44
C ALA A 10 -10.36 -6.72 21.22
N PRO A 11 -9.83 -7.80 20.60
CA PRO A 11 -8.39 -7.96 20.40
C PRO A 11 -7.81 -6.91 19.43
N LEU A 12 -6.56 -6.55 19.65
CA LEU A 12 -5.84 -5.64 18.75
C LEU A 12 -5.42 -6.37 17.47
N LEU A 13 -5.49 -5.67 16.33
CA LEU A 13 -4.94 -6.16 15.06
C LEU A 13 -3.47 -6.55 15.20
N ALA A 14 -2.69 -5.80 15.99
CA ALA A 14 -1.27 -6.09 16.23
C ALA A 14 -1.01 -7.36 17.06
N ASP A 15 -2.04 -7.88 17.74
CA ASP A 15 -1.98 -9.17 18.42
C ASP A 15 -2.46 -10.31 17.50
N LEU A 16 -3.48 -10.06 16.67
CA LEU A 16 -3.97 -11.03 15.68
C LEU A 16 -2.99 -11.23 14.52
N MET A 17 -2.33 -10.15 14.06
CA MET A 17 -1.30 -10.13 13.01
C MET A 17 0.04 -9.64 13.59
N PRO A 18 0.79 -10.51 14.29
CA PRO A 18 1.87 -10.11 15.20
C PRO A 18 3.11 -9.51 14.53
N TRP A 19 3.48 -9.96 13.33
CA TRP A 19 4.60 -9.36 12.61
C TRP A 19 4.14 -8.07 11.93
N SER A 20 4.76 -6.96 12.33
CA SER A 20 4.58 -5.70 11.64
C SER A 20 5.86 -4.89 11.61
N VAL A 21 6.02 -4.10 10.56
CA VAL A 21 7.17 -3.21 10.38
C VAL A 21 6.70 -1.82 9.97
N ALA A 22 7.55 -0.82 10.19
CA ALA A 22 7.30 0.49 9.60
C ALA A 22 7.44 0.40 8.06
N PRO A 23 6.70 1.20 7.28
CA PRO A 23 6.82 1.23 5.82
C PRO A 23 8.26 1.48 5.33
N LEU A 24 8.53 1.09 4.08
CA LEU A 24 9.77 1.46 3.42
C LEU A 24 9.78 2.96 3.10
N ARG A 25 10.95 3.59 3.14
CA ARG A 25 11.10 5.05 2.98
C ARG A 25 12.20 5.35 1.97
N PRO A 26 11.87 5.93 0.80
CA PRO A 26 12.88 6.43 -0.13
C PRO A 26 13.77 7.51 0.50
N GLY A 27 13.17 8.45 1.24
CA GLY A 27 13.88 9.55 1.92
C GLY A 27 14.18 10.76 1.03
N ARG A 28 13.83 10.66 -0.24
CA ARG A 28 13.97 11.68 -1.30
C ARG A 28 12.89 11.44 -2.34
N ALA A 29 12.54 12.47 -3.12
CA ALA A 29 11.37 12.41 -4.00
C ALA A 29 11.64 11.64 -5.29
N TRP A 30 12.84 11.78 -5.86
CA TRP A 30 13.11 11.37 -7.24
C TRP A 30 13.13 9.86 -7.54
N PRO A 31 13.42 8.93 -6.60
CA PRO A 31 13.37 7.48 -6.87
C PRO A 31 11.96 6.93 -7.07
N THR A 32 10.92 7.72 -6.77
CA THR A 32 9.51 7.39 -6.97
C THR A 32 8.88 8.34 -7.99
N ALA A 33 8.04 7.82 -8.89
CA ALA A 33 7.31 8.64 -9.85
C ALA A 33 6.07 7.90 -10.40
N PRO A 34 5.04 8.64 -10.87
CA PRO A 34 3.89 8.05 -11.55
C PRO A 34 4.21 7.52 -12.96
N ASP A 35 5.42 7.73 -13.47
CA ASP A 35 5.88 7.30 -14.79
C ASP A 35 7.26 6.60 -14.71
N PRO A 36 7.40 5.36 -15.21
CA PRO A 36 8.65 4.61 -15.11
C PRO A 36 9.73 5.14 -16.05
N ALA A 37 9.37 5.74 -17.19
CA ALA A 37 10.34 6.31 -18.11
C ALA A 37 11.08 7.50 -17.48
N SER A 38 10.37 8.32 -16.71
CA SER A 38 10.93 9.40 -15.91
C SER A 38 11.97 8.89 -14.91
N LEU A 39 11.72 7.75 -14.25
CA LEU A 39 12.69 7.14 -13.32
C LEU A 39 13.98 6.70 -14.02
N LYS A 40 13.87 6.10 -15.21
CA LYS A 40 15.03 5.73 -16.03
C LYS A 40 15.82 6.97 -16.47
N ALA A 41 15.13 8.02 -16.93
CA ALA A 41 15.77 9.28 -17.29
C ALA A 41 16.45 9.99 -16.11
N ARG A 42 15.85 9.94 -14.91
CA ARG A 42 16.45 10.46 -13.66
C ARG A 42 17.72 9.71 -13.30
N TRP A 43 17.70 8.39 -13.39
CA TRP A 43 18.88 7.56 -13.18
C TRP A 43 20.00 7.92 -14.16
N ASP A 44 19.69 8.05 -15.44
CA ASP A 44 20.67 8.42 -16.46
C ASP A 44 21.26 9.82 -16.22
N ALA A 45 20.43 10.78 -15.81
CA ALA A 45 20.89 12.12 -15.44
C ALA A 45 21.84 12.09 -14.22
N LEU A 46 21.50 11.30 -13.19
CA LEU A 46 22.36 11.10 -12.02
C LEU A 46 23.73 10.51 -12.42
N LEU A 47 23.75 9.50 -13.29
CA LEU A 47 25.00 8.84 -13.72
C LEU A 47 25.80 9.63 -14.76
N LYS A 48 25.20 10.58 -15.48
CA LYS A 48 25.94 11.49 -16.38
C LYS A 48 26.60 12.65 -15.63
N ALA A 49 26.07 13.02 -14.47
CA ALA A 49 26.64 14.07 -13.65
C ALA A 49 28.02 13.67 -13.09
N GLY A 50 28.95 14.64 -13.06
CA GLY A 50 30.21 14.51 -12.34
C GLY A 50 29.97 14.42 -10.83
N LEU A 51 30.97 13.97 -10.05
CA LEU A 51 30.77 13.66 -8.63
C LEU A 51 30.14 14.79 -7.79
N PRO A 52 30.57 16.07 -7.89
CA PRO A 52 29.96 17.15 -7.11
C PRO A 52 28.48 17.35 -7.44
N ASP A 53 28.14 17.41 -8.73
CA ASP A 53 26.76 17.59 -9.19
C ASP A 53 25.91 16.35 -8.90
N ARG A 54 26.49 15.15 -9.00
CA ARG A 54 25.82 13.90 -8.65
C ARG A 54 25.44 13.87 -7.19
N GLU A 55 26.28 14.36 -6.30
CA GLU A 55 25.97 14.42 -4.87
C GLU A 55 24.83 15.40 -4.59
N ALA A 56 24.84 16.57 -5.22
CA ALA A 56 23.74 17.53 -5.13
C ALA A 56 22.42 16.94 -5.67
N LEU A 57 22.44 16.32 -6.85
CA LEU A 57 21.28 15.67 -7.48
C LEU A 57 20.75 14.48 -6.68
N PHE A 58 21.63 13.76 -5.98
CA PHE A 58 21.23 12.59 -5.20
C PHE A 58 20.38 12.95 -3.98
N GLU A 59 20.56 14.14 -3.40
CA GLU A 59 19.92 14.56 -2.15
C GLU A 59 20.30 13.61 -0.98
N PRO A 60 21.56 13.64 -0.51
CA PRO A 60 22.02 12.78 0.56
C PRO A 60 21.27 13.07 1.87
N THR A 61 20.99 12.01 2.61
CA THR A 61 20.39 12.08 3.94
C THR A 61 21.36 11.50 4.96
N ARG A 62 21.05 11.62 6.25
CA ARG A 62 21.78 10.92 7.31
C ARG A 62 21.86 9.40 7.11
N ALA A 63 20.91 8.82 6.38
CA ALA A 63 20.81 7.37 6.20
C ALA A 63 21.49 6.90 4.91
N ARG A 64 21.52 7.74 3.87
CA ARG A 64 22.03 7.36 2.54
C ARG A 64 22.78 8.52 1.91
N THR A 65 24.02 8.26 1.53
CA THR A 65 24.91 9.08 0.71
C THR A 65 25.37 8.29 -0.52
N LEU A 66 26.05 8.95 -1.47
CA LEU A 66 26.68 8.28 -2.62
C LEU A 66 27.69 7.20 -2.24
N HIS A 67 28.21 7.26 -1.01
CA HIS A 67 29.20 6.35 -0.47
C HIS A 67 28.60 5.26 0.42
N SER A 68 27.27 5.13 0.50
CA SER A 68 26.64 4.05 1.27
C SER A 68 26.95 2.69 0.63
N ALA A 69 27.49 1.77 1.42
CA ALA A 69 27.61 0.36 1.03
C ALA A 69 26.46 -0.41 1.69
N VAL A 70 25.60 -1.00 0.86
CA VAL A 70 24.40 -1.72 1.31
C VAL A 70 24.23 -3.00 0.49
N PRO A 71 23.64 -4.07 1.06
CA PRO A 71 23.36 -5.28 0.31
C PRO A 71 22.31 -5.01 -0.77
N GLN A 72 22.23 -5.90 -1.73
CA GLN A 72 21.18 -5.92 -2.74
C GLN A 72 19.80 -6.02 -2.08
N LEU A 73 18.77 -5.45 -2.72
CA LEU A 73 17.41 -5.69 -2.29
C LEU A 73 17.02 -7.14 -2.62
N PRO A 74 16.42 -7.88 -1.67
CA PRO A 74 16.03 -9.26 -1.92
C PRO A 74 15.12 -9.40 -3.15
N GLY A 75 15.46 -10.35 -4.03
CA GLY A 75 14.70 -10.63 -5.26
C GLY A 75 14.81 -9.54 -6.34
N ARG A 76 15.77 -8.61 -6.26
CA ARG A 76 15.96 -7.51 -7.22
C ARG A 76 17.37 -7.51 -7.78
N ALA A 77 17.51 -7.11 -9.05
CA ALA A 77 18.79 -7.03 -9.75
C ALA A 77 19.56 -5.70 -9.53
N GLY A 78 19.22 -4.93 -8.48
CA GLY A 78 19.89 -3.66 -8.18
C GLY A 78 21.37 -3.82 -7.83
N GLY A 79 22.18 -2.77 -8.07
CA GLY A 79 23.62 -2.83 -7.81
C GLY A 79 23.99 -2.64 -6.34
N THR A 80 25.07 -3.29 -5.90
CA THR A 80 25.59 -3.23 -4.51
C THR A 80 26.79 -2.30 -4.35
N ARG A 81 27.44 -1.92 -5.47
CA ARG A 81 28.53 -0.95 -5.51
C ARG A 81 28.03 0.45 -5.10
N ARG A 82 28.80 1.21 -4.33
CA ARG A 82 28.52 2.62 -4.00
C ARG A 82 28.11 3.44 -5.22
N LEU A 83 27.11 4.31 -5.08
CA LEU A 83 26.58 5.17 -6.16
C LEU A 83 27.63 6.13 -6.74
N ALA A 84 28.62 6.53 -5.93
CA ALA A 84 29.76 7.32 -6.42
C ALA A 84 30.52 6.62 -7.56
N ARG A 85 30.48 5.28 -7.61
CA ARG A 85 31.14 4.44 -8.62
C ARG A 85 30.13 3.61 -9.43
N ALA A 86 28.84 3.95 -9.33
CA ALA A 86 27.81 3.22 -10.02
C ALA A 86 27.90 3.46 -11.53
N GLU A 87 27.74 2.36 -12.25
CA GLU A 87 27.71 2.27 -13.70
C GLU A 87 26.55 1.35 -14.08
N GLY A 88 26.12 1.42 -15.33
CA GLY A 88 25.09 0.54 -15.86
C GLY A 88 23.67 1.11 -15.78
N PRO A 89 22.72 0.35 -16.34
CA PRO A 89 21.35 0.82 -16.53
C PRO A 89 20.59 0.94 -15.22
N CYS A 90 19.52 1.72 -15.25
CA CYS A 90 18.55 1.78 -14.16
C CYS A 90 17.96 0.38 -13.93
N ALA A 91 17.84 -0.04 -12.68
CA ALA A 91 17.07 -1.23 -12.33
C ALA A 91 15.62 -1.04 -12.80
N GLU A 92 14.99 -2.10 -13.33
CA GLU A 92 13.62 -2.00 -13.85
C GLU A 92 12.68 -1.50 -12.74
N PRO A 93 12.02 -0.33 -12.91
CA PRO A 93 11.14 0.19 -11.90
C PRO A 93 10.01 -0.79 -11.57
N VAL A 94 9.63 -0.86 -10.30
CA VAL A 94 8.56 -1.73 -9.81
C VAL A 94 7.40 -0.91 -9.31
N ARG A 95 6.18 -1.44 -9.40
CA ARG A 95 4.98 -0.81 -8.84
C ARG A 95 5.00 -0.88 -7.31
N VAL A 96 4.63 0.22 -6.69
CA VAL A 96 4.50 0.38 -5.23
C VAL A 96 3.23 1.17 -4.91
N LEU A 97 2.70 1.00 -3.70
CA LEU A 97 1.64 1.85 -3.18
C LEU A 97 2.27 3.08 -2.51
N ALA A 98 2.33 4.20 -3.24
CA ALA A 98 2.98 5.43 -2.79
C ALA A 98 2.10 6.28 -1.87
N GLY A 99 0.79 6.21 -2.08
CA GLY A 99 -0.24 6.85 -1.27
C GLY A 99 -1.49 5.96 -1.23
N PRO A 100 -2.51 6.33 -0.45
CA PRO A 100 -3.81 5.65 -0.49
C PRO A 100 -4.36 5.61 -1.93
N PHE A 101 -4.51 4.39 -2.47
CA PHE A 101 -4.91 4.13 -3.86
C PHE A 101 -4.01 4.72 -4.96
N ASP A 102 -2.87 5.32 -4.60
CA ASP A 102 -1.91 5.90 -5.52
C ASP A 102 -0.76 4.94 -5.77
N GLU A 103 -0.93 4.14 -6.80
CA GLU A 103 0.10 3.26 -7.30
C GLU A 103 1.07 4.03 -8.19
N GLN A 104 2.35 3.97 -7.85
CA GLN A 104 3.43 4.62 -8.58
C GLN A 104 4.54 3.61 -8.86
N TRP A 105 5.60 4.08 -9.49
CA TRP A 105 6.82 3.33 -9.77
C TRP A 105 7.93 3.73 -8.80
N LEU A 106 8.77 2.77 -8.44
CA LEU A 106 9.95 2.94 -7.60
C LEU A 106 11.15 2.27 -8.26
N ILE A 107 12.32 2.90 -8.26
CA ILE A 107 13.58 2.23 -8.61
C ILE A 107 13.95 1.28 -7.45
N PRO A 108 13.95 -0.06 -7.65
CA PRO A 108 14.17 -1.02 -6.57
C PRO A 108 15.67 -1.18 -6.27
N ASP A 109 16.28 -0.11 -5.74
CA ASP A 109 17.70 -0.08 -5.41
C ASP A 109 17.91 0.39 -3.96
N HIS A 110 18.53 -0.47 -3.14
CA HIS A 110 18.73 -0.21 -1.71
C HIS A 110 19.51 1.09 -1.46
N ARG A 111 20.43 1.44 -2.36
CA ARG A 111 21.27 2.65 -2.23
C ARG A 111 20.41 3.92 -2.29
N LEU A 112 19.24 3.84 -2.93
CA LEU A 112 18.29 4.94 -3.07
C LEU A 112 17.30 5.05 -1.91
N LEU A 113 17.24 4.07 -1.00
CA LEU A 113 16.22 3.98 0.05
C LEU A 113 16.80 4.23 1.44
N ASP A 114 16.35 5.30 2.08
CA ASP A 114 16.65 5.60 3.49
C ASP A 114 16.31 4.45 4.44
N ALA A 115 15.20 3.76 4.21
CA ALA A 115 14.82 2.54 4.92
C ALA A 115 14.21 1.56 3.93
N ALA A 116 14.98 0.54 3.54
CA ALA A 116 14.56 -0.40 2.50
C ALA A 116 13.54 -1.45 2.97
N ARG A 117 13.55 -1.83 4.25
CA ARG A 117 12.77 -2.97 4.78
C ARG A 117 12.96 -4.27 3.96
N PRO A 118 14.18 -4.81 3.84
CA PRO A 118 14.45 -6.04 3.06
C PRO A 118 13.48 -7.18 3.35
N GLU A 119 13.03 -7.31 4.60
CA GLU A 119 12.04 -8.28 5.05
C GLU A 119 10.69 -8.20 4.30
N LEU A 120 10.25 -7.02 3.86
CA LEU A 120 9.05 -6.87 3.03
C LEU A 120 9.31 -7.29 1.58
N TRP A 121 10.50 -6.99 1.04
CA TRP A 121 10.87 -7.37 -0.33
C TRP A 121 10.91 -8.88 -0.52
N ARG A 122 11.42 -9.61 0.48
CA ARG A 122 11.50 -11.08 0.44
C ARG A 122 10.16 -11.75 0.27
N VAL A 123 9.13 -11.21 0.90
CA VAL A 123 7.78 -11.78 0.89
C VAL A 123 6.87 -11.07 -0.12
N ALA A 124 7.40 -10.17 -0.96
CA ALA A 124 6.65 -9.43 -1.95
C ALA A 124 6.53 -10.22 -3.26
N ASP A 125 5.58 -11.16 -3.30
CA ASP A 125 5.22 -11.92 -4.49
C ASP A 125 3.72 -11.80 -4.82
N ALA A 126 3.27 -12.55 -5.83
CA ALA A 126 1.88 -12.51 -6.30
C ALA A 126 0.84 -13.02 -5.28
N HIS A 127 1.26 -13.72 -4.22
CA HIS A 127 0.37 -14.26 -3.20
C HIS A 127 0.22 -13.31 -2.00
N GLN A 128 1.12 -12.33 -1.89
CA GLN A 128 1.18 -11.45 -0.74
C GLN A 128 0.09 -10.41 -0.73
N VAL A 129 -0.40 -10.12 0.47
CA VAL A 129 -1.25 -8.96 0.76
C VAL A 129 -0.64 -8.21 1.94
N PHE A 130 -0.41 -6.91 1.76
CA PHE A 130 0.06 -6.03 2.82
C PHE A 130 -1.13 -5.28 3.41
N ALA A 131 -1.46 -5.58 4.68
CA ALA A 131 -2.39 -4.76 5.45
C ALA A 131 -1.62 -3.60 6.08
N VAL A 132 -2.05 -2.36 5.89
CA VAL A 132 -1.39 -1.17 6.41
C VAL A 132 -2.33 -0.41 7.31
N THR A 133 -1.96 -0.25 8.57
CA THR A 133 -2.75 0.54 9.51
C THR A 133 -2.72 2.02 9.13
N THR A 134 -3.83 2.71 9.31
CA THR A 134 -3.96 4.13 9.01
C THR A 134 -4.64 4.87 10.17
N PRO A 135 -4.37 6.16 10.38
CA PRO A 135 -5.09 6.95 11.36
C PRO A 135 -6.53 7.32 10.93
N ASP A 136 -6.98 6.87 9.75
CA ASP A 136 -8.30 7.18 9.22
C ASP A 136 -9.41 6.41 9.94
N GLU A 137 -10.49 7.11 10.33
CA GLU A 137 -11.60 6.48 11.05
C GLU A 137 -12.46 5.57 10.16
N ARG A 138 -12.57 5.89 8.86
CA ARG A 138 -13.37 5.12 7.90
C ARG A 138 -12.60 3.93 7.36
N HIS A 139 -11.28 4.09 7.20
CA HIS A 139 -10.38 3.04 6.73
C HIS A 139 -9.17 2.85 7.65
N PRO A 140 -9.37 2.30 8.87
CA PRO A 140 -8.26 2.06 9.80
C PRO A 140 -7.21 1.09 9.23
N VAL A 141 -7.56 0.32 8.20
CA VAL A 141 -6.65 -0.57 7.48
C VAL A 141 -6.85 -0.43 5.98
N LEU A 142 -5.75 -0.27 5.25
CA LEU A 142 -5.68 -0.44 3.80
C LEU A 142 -5.07 -1.79 3.45
N ALA A 143 -5.47 -2.40 2.34
CA ALA A 143 -4.87 -3.62 1.84
C ALA A 143 -4.31 -3.41 0.43
N ALA A 144 -3.10 -3.93 0.18
CA ALA A 144 -2.43 -3.78 -1.11
C ALA A 144 -1.70 -5.06 -1.53
N SER A 145 -1.70 -5.34 -2.82
CA SER A 145 -0.81 -6.36 -3.43
C SER A 145 0.60 -5.82 -3.69
N LEU A 146 0.80 -4.51 -3.54
CA LEU A 146 2.06 -3.82 -3.82
C LEU A 146 2.74 -3.40 -2.52
N LEU A 147 4.07 -3.28 -2.56
CA LEU A 147 4.86 -2.79 -1.43
C LEU A 147 4.43 -1.37 -1.04
N PRO A 148 4.02 -1.12 0.22
CA PRO A 148 3.61 0.20 0.65
C PRO A 148 4.81 1.08 1.02
N THR A 149 4.88 2.28 0.43
CA THR A 149 5.84 3.34 0.79
C THR A 149 5.17 4.49 1.55
N LEU A 150 4.04 4.20 2.21
CA LEU A 150 3.25 5.18 2.98
C LEU A 150 4.08 5.80 4.11
N ARG A 151 3.80 7.05 4.47
CA ARG A 151 4.61 7.78 5.48
C ARG A 151 4.33 7.36 6.92
N THR A 152 3.13 6.85 7.18
CA THR A 152 2.64 6.52 8.52
C THR A 152 2.05 5.12 8.54
N GLY A 153 1.75 4.62 9.75
CA GLY A 153 1.18 3.30 9.94
C GLY A 153 2.21 2.19 10.11
N ARG A 154 1.68 0.97 10.22
CA ARG A 154 2.42 -0.29 10.33
C ARG A 154 1.96 -1.21 9.23
N VAL A 155 2.91 -1.85 8.57
CA VAL A 155 2.66 -2.86 7.54
C VAL A 155 2.63 -4.22 8.22
N HIS A 156 1.53 -4.93 8.06
CA HIS A 156 1.29 -6.31 8.47
C HIS A 156 1.16 -7.16 7.21
N PRO A 157 2.25 -7.80 6.73
CA PRO A 157 2.16 -8.75 5.63
C PRO A 157 1.26 -9.92 6.02
N LEU A 158 0.43 -10.43 5.12
CA LEU A 158 -0.44 -11.58 5.40
C LEU A 158 0.36 -12.88 5.55
N TYR A 159 1.46 -13.02 4.82
CA TYR A 159 2.32 -14.21 4.83
C TYR A 159 3.76 -13.88 5.24
N ARG A 160 4.35 -14.72 6.08
CA ARG A 160 5.74 -14.57 6.58
C ARG A 160 6.77 -15.21 5.66
N ARG A 161 6.32 -16.02 4.70
CA ARG A 161 7.14 -16.63 3.64
C ARG A 161 6.56 -16.36 2.25
N PRO A 162 7.42 -16.41 1.21
CA PRO A 162 6.96 -16.45 -0.18
C PRO A 162 6.01 -17.62 -0.46
N GLY A 163 5.26 -17.53 -1.55
CA GLY A 163 4.31 -18.55 -2.00
C GLY A 163 3.01 -18.60 -1.19
N GLY A 164 2.72 -17.57 -0.39
CA GLY A 164 1.55 -17.57 0.50
C GLY A 164 1.67 -18.54 1.67
N ALA A 165 2.90 -18.82 2.11
CA ALA A 165 3.17 -19.75 3.21
C ALA A 165 3.33 -19.04 4.56
N GLU A 166 3.08 -19.78 5.65
CA GLU A 166 3.18 -19.30 7.03
C GLU A 166 2.44 -17.98 7.27
N PRO A 167 1.10 -17.99 7.38
CA PRO A 167 0.34 -16.77 7.61
C PRO A 167 0.82 -16.04 8.87
N ASN A 168 0.89 -14.72 8.78
CA ASN A 168 1.24 -13.82 9.88
C ASN A 168 0.03 -13.64 10.80
N LEU A 169 -0.34 -14.72 11.48
CA LEU A 169 -1.45 -14.74 12.42
C LEU A 169 -0.97 -15.28 13.77
N ALA A 170 -1.64 -14.89 14.85
CA ALA A 170 -1.39 -15.49 16.16
C ALA A 170 -1.55 -17.03 16.06
N PRO A 171 -0.55 -17.82 16.50
CA PRO A 171 -0.65 -19.28 16.44
C PRO A 171 -1.90 -19.80 17.17
N GLY A 172 -2.60 -20.76 16.56
CA GLY A 172 -3.85 -21.32 17.08
C GLY A 172 -5.11 -20.45 16.87
N LEU A 173 -4.98 -19.22 16.35
CA LEU A 173 -6.12 -18.33 16.13
C LEU A 173 -7.12 -18.89 15.11
N LEU A 174 -6.63 -19.39 13.96
CA LEU A 174 -7.50 -19.93 12.92
C LEU A 174 -8.23 -21.19 13.37
N ASP A 175 -7.55 -22.06 14.13
CA ASP A 175 -8.14 -23.29 14.68
C ASP A 175 -9.23 -22.93 15.69
N LEU A 176 -8.95 -22.03 16.63
CA LEU A 176 -9.93 -21.54 17.60
C LEU A 176 -11.17 -20.95 16.92
N LEU A 177 -10.98 -20.09 15.92
CA LEU A 177 -12.10 -19.49 15.19
C LEU A 177 -12.88 -20.54 14.41
N SER A 178 -12.19 -21.51 13.80
CA SER A 178 -12.84 -22.59 13.06
C SER A 178 -13.71 -23.46 13.97
N ASP A 179 -13.20 -23.79 15.17
CA ASP A 179 -13.93 -24.57 16.17
C ASP A 179 -15.15 -23.81 16.70
N ARG A 180 -15.00 -22.51 16.99
CA ARG A 180 -16.09 -21.66 17.49
C ARG A 180 -17.20 -21.44 16.47
N LEU A 181 -16.83 -21.29 15.20
CA LEU A 181 -17.77 -21.00 14.12
C LEU A 181 -18.31 -22.26 13.43
N GLY A 182 -17.74 -23.44 13.69
CA GLY A 182 -18.12 -24.69 13.02
C GLY A 182 -17.86 -24.67 11.50
N LEU A 183 -16.89 -23.89 11.05
CA LEU A 183 -16.52 -23.74 9.63
C LEU A 183 -15.01 -23.58 9.48
N ARG A 184 -14.47 -23.85 8.29
CA ARG A 184 -13.05 -23.62 8.01
C ARG A 184 -12.76 -22.13 7.84
N VAL A 185 -11.84 -21.59 8.63
CA VAL A 185 -11.37 -20.20 8.49
C VAL A 185 -9.99 -20.17 7.81
N ALA A 186 -9.89 -19.53 6.64
CA ALA A 186 -8.62 -19.31 5.95
C ALA A 186 -7.97 -17.97 6.34
N PRO A 187 -6.65 -17.77 6.09
CA PRO A 187 -5.97 -16.51 6.39
C PRO A 187 -6.61 -15.29 5.71
N LEU A 188 -7.01 -15.43 4.44
CA LEU A 188 -7.71 -14.38 3.69
C LEU A 188 -9.10 -14.08 4.26
N ASP A 189 -9.77 -15.05 4.89
CA ASP A 189 -11.07 -14.83 5.53
C ASP A 189 -10.92 -13.95 6.75
N LEU A 190 -9.88 -14.19 7.56
CA LEU A 190 -9.58 -13.32 8.70
C LEU A 190 -9.19 -11.91 8.24
N LEU A 191 -8.37 -11.76 7.18
CA LEU A 191 -8.05 -10.42 6.66
C LEU A 191 -9.29 -9.70 6.11
N ALA A 192 -10.17 -10.42 5.41
CA ALA A 192 -11.44 -9.88 4.96
C ALA A 192 -12.30 -9.43 6.15
N TRP A 193 -12.43 -10.28 7.17
CA TRP A 193 -13.12 -9.92 8.41
C TRP A 193 -12.54 -8.65 9.04
N VAL A 194 -11.21 -8.55 9.17
CA VAL A 194 -10.52 -7.35 9.65
C VAL A 194 -10.95 -6.12 8.85
N LEU A 195 -10.92 -6.17 7.51
CA LEU A 195 -11.31 -5.03 6.66
C LEU A 195 -12.78 -4.63 6.82
N ALA A 196 -13.65 -5.56 7.23
CA ALA A 196 -15.07 -5.29 7.44
C ALA A 196 -15.37 -4.73 8.84
N THR A 197 -14.59 -5.09 9.86
CA THR A 197 -14.95 -4.88 11.27
C THR A 197 -13.94 -4.08 12.09
N VAL A 198 -12.73 -3.83 11.57
CA VAL A 198 -11.69 -3.08 12.29
C VAL A 198 -12.20 -1.69 12.68
N ARG A 199 -11.98 -1.33 13.95
CA ARG A 199 -12.35 -0.04 14.51
C ARG A 199 -11.18 0.97 14.39
N PRO A 200 -11.42 2.29 14.52
CA PRO A 200 -10.35 3.30 14.46
C PRO A 200 -9.19 3.08 15.45
N GLY A 201 -9.47 2.45 16.61
CA GLY A 201 -8.45 2.02 17.58
C GLY A 201 -7.63 0.79 17.16
N HIS A 202 -7.80 0.28 15.94
CA HIS A 202 -7.22 -0.96 15.42
C HIS A 202 -7.57 -2.20 16.25
N THR A 203 -8.69 -2.16 16.98
CA THR A 203 -9.30 -3.35 17.57
C THR A 203 -10.18 -4.04 16.53
N VAL A 204 -10.22 -5.36 16.58
CA VAL A 204 -10.93 -6.22 15.64
C VAL A 204 -11.92 -7.06 16.44
N PRO A 205 -13.21 -6.66 16.49
CA PRO A 205 -14.24 -7.46 17.13
C PRO A 205 -14.35 -8.82 16.45
N LEU A 206 -14.35 -9.89 17.23
CA LEU A 206 -14.50 -11.25 16.74
C LEU A 206 -15.87 -11.79 17.15
N THR A 207 -16.53 -12.50 16.24
CA THR A 207 -17.84 -13.11 16.47
C THR A 207 -17.72 -14.62 16.59
N ASP A 208 -18.64 -15.24 17.33
CA ASP A 208 -18.90 -16.68 17.33
C ASP A 208 -20.17 -17.05 16.53
N ASP A 209 -20.86 -16.08 15.91
CA ASP A 209 -21.99 -16.31 15.00
C ASP A 209 -21.49 -16.60 13.57
N PRO A 210 -21.69 -17.82 13.04
CA PRO A 210 -21.24 -18.19 11.69
C PRO A 210 -21.88 -17.36 10.57
N ARG A 211 -23.11 -16.86 10.76
CA ARG A 211 -23.81 -16.04 9.77
C ARG A 211 -23.24 -14.63 9.74
N LEU A 212 -22.99 -14.04 10.91
CA LEU A 212 -22.35 -12.75 11.00
C LEU A 212 -20.93 -12.83 10.42
N TRP A 213 -20.16 -13.85 10.79
CA TRP A 213 -18.84 -14.14 10.21
C TRP A 213 -18.87 -14.17 8.68
N SER A 214 -19.73 -15.01 8.11
CA SER A 214 -19.82 -15.19 6.66
C SER A 214 -20.19 -13.87 5.94
N SER A 215 -21.12 -13.11 6.51
CA SER A 215 -21.56 -11.82 5.95
C SER A 215 -20.46 -10.75 6.03
N GLY A 216 -19.71 -10.73 7.13
CA GLY A 216 -18.56 -9.84 7.31
C GLY A 216 -17.40 -10.21 6.39
N VAL A 217 -17.10 -11.51 6.23
CA VAL A 217 -16.08 -11.99 5.29
C VAL A 217 -16.45 -11.67 3.84
N GLU A 218 -17.71 -11.82 3.44
CA GLU A 218 -18.16 -11.47 2.08
C GLU A 218 -17.94 -9.97 1.80
N LEU A 219 -18.38 -9.10 2.72
CA LEU A 219 -18.14 -7.66 2.64
C LEU A 219 -16.64 -7.36 2.59
N GLY A 220 -15.87 -7.98 3.48
CA GLY A 220 -14.44 -7.83 3.59
C GLY A 220 -13.68 -8.24 2.33
N ARG A 221 -14.08 -9.35 1.69
CA ARG A 221 -13.52 -9.81 0.42
C ARG A 221 -13.82 -8.83 -0.70
N ARG A 222 -15.03 -8.24 -0.72
CA ARG A 222 -15.39 -7.18 -1.66
C ARG A 222 -14.54 -5.93 -1.48
N THR A 223 -14.34 -5.50 -0.23
CA THR A 223 -13.45 -4.38 0.13
C THR A 223 -12.00 -4.67 -0.28
N LEU A 224 -11.51 -5.88 0.04
CA LEU A 224 -10.16 -6.33 -0.28
C LEU A 224 -9.88 -6.27 -1.79
N TRP A 225 -10.80 -6.78 -2.61
CA TRP A 225 -10.69 -6.76 -4.06
C TRP A 225 -10.64 -5.32 -4.61
N LEU A 226 -11.51 -4.42 -4.11
CA LEU A 226 -11.50 -3.02 -4.51
C LEU A 226 -10.21 -2.29 -4.12
N MET A 227 -9.68 -2.56 -2.92
CA MET A 227 -8.43 -1.93 -2.45
C MET A 227 -7.19 -2.45 -3.20
N ARG A 228 -7.13 -3.75 -3.47
CA ARG A 228 -6.00 -4.38 -4.17
C ARG A 228 -5.97 -4.08 -5.65
N ARG A 229 -7.13 -3.77 -6.26
CA ARG A 229 -7.29 -3.47 -7.69
C ARG A 229 -6.68 -4.55 -8.58
N ASP A 230 -6.67 -5.79 -8.11
CA ASP A 230 -6.09 -6.94 -8.78
C ASP A 230 -7.16 -7.77 -9.50
N GLY A 231 -6.74 -8.43 -10.58
CA GLY A 231 -7.64 -9.24 -11.39
C GLY A 231 -8.61 -8.40 -12.23
N GLU A 232 -9.88 -8.78 -12.23
CA GLU A 232 -10.89 -8.12 -13.07
C GLU A 232 -11.16 -6.69 -12.59
N ARG A 233 -11.17 -5.73 -13.54
CA ARG A 233 -11.46 -4.34 -13.22
C ARG A 233 -12.92 -4.17 -12.80
N PRO A 234 -13.20 -3.46 -11.69
CA PRO A 234 -14.55 -3.14 -11.30
C PRO A 234 -15.30 -2.32 -12.36
N LYS A 235 -16.62 -2.50 -12.39
CA LYS A 235 -17.53 -1.74 -13.24
C LYS A 235 -18.62 -1.13 -12.36
N LEU A 236 -18.94 0.14 -12.60
CA LEU A 236 -20.10 0.76 -11.96
C LEU A 236 -21.40 0.18 -12.54
N PRO A 237 -22.41 -0.09 -11.70
CA PRO A 237 -23.71 -0.56 -12.16
C PRO A 237 -24.44 0.54 -12.94
N GLY A 238 -25.51 0.15 -13.66
CA GLY A 238 -26.43 1.09 -14.30
C GLY A 238 -25.84 1.94 -15.43
N GLY A 239 -24.76 1.48 -16.08
CA GLY A 239 -24.15 2.21 -17.20
C GLY A 239 -23.37 3.47 -16.80
N ARG A 240 -23.11 3.68 -15.51
CA ARG A 240 -22.46 4.88 -14.95
C ARG A 240 -20.93 4.86 -15.06
N ARG A 241 -20.38 4.17 -16.05
CA ARG A 241 -18.92 4.09 -16.24
C ARG A 241 -18.36 5.50 -16.53
N PRO A 242 -17.30 5.96 -15.85
CA PRO A 242 -16.70 7.26 -16.14
C PRO A 242 -16.03 7.24 -17.51
N TYR A 243 -16.22 8.30 -18.29
CA TYR A 243 -15.60 8.49 -19.61
C TYR A 243 -15.04 9.90 -19.76
N VAL A 244 -14.01 10.03 -20.60
CA VAL A 244 -13.52 11.33 -21.06
C VAL A 244 -14.54 11.93 -22.02
N ARG A 245 -15.23 12.99 -21.60
CA ARG A 245 -16.22 13.74 -22.39
C ARG A 245 -15.60 14.88 -23.18
N ALA A 246 -14.52 15.45 -22.65
CA ALA A 246 -13.67 16.40 -23.36
C ALA A 246 -12.20 16.00 -23.15
N PRO A 247 -11.36 15.99 -24.19
CA PRO A 247 -9.97 15.57 -24.10
C PRO A 247 -9.21 16.29 -22.98
N LEU A 248 -8.40 15.54 -22.22
CA LEU A 248 -7.55 16.15 -21.19
C LEU A 248 -6.43 16.95 -21.86
N PRO A 249 -6.14 18.18 -21.41
CA PRO A 249 -5.05 18.96 -21.98
C PRO A 249 -3.71 18.27 -21.71
N PRO A 250 -2.64 18.57 -22.48
CA PRO A 250 -1.33 17.94 -22.28
C PRO A 250 -0.71 18.19 -20.90
N ARG A 251 -1.08 19.26 -20.20
CA ARG A 251 -0.53 19.62 -18.87
C ARG A 251 -1.61 20.25 -17.99
N PRO A 252 -2.56 19.45 -17.48
CA PRO A 252 -3.59 19.98 -16.61
C PRO A 252 -2.96 20.49 -15.30
N ARG A 253 -3.45 21.62 -14.80
CA ARG A 253 -2.96 22.27 -13.57
C ARG A 253 -4.01 22.33 -12.47
N THR A 254 -5.29 22.36 -12.84
CA THR A 254 -6.37 22.42 -11.87
C THR A 254 -7.27 21.20 -11.95
N LEU A 255 -7.81 20.83 -10.80
CA LEU A 255 -8.82 19.79 -10.65
C LEU A 255 -10.03 20.42 -9.97
N ARG A 256 -11.21 20.31 -10.58
CA ARG A 256 -12.47 20.82 -10.03
C ARG A 256 -13.59 19.81 -10.24
N TYR A 257 -14.56 19.78 -9.34
CA TYR A 257 -15.72 18.91 -9.45
C TYR A 257 -17.00 19.74 -9.53
N ASP A 258 -17.84 19.40 -10.49
CA ASP A 258 -19.19 19.93 -10.65
C ASP A 258 -20.18 18.86 -10.16
N PRO A 259 -20.88 19.08 -9.03
CA PRO A 259 -21.84 18.13 -8.48
C PRO A 259 -23.14 18.05 -9.28
N GLU A 260 -23.54 19.10 -10.01
CA GLU A 260 -24.79 19.10 -10.79
C GLU A 260 -24.63 18.24 -12.04
N GLU A 261 -23.48 18.34 -12.70
CA GLU A 261 -23.14 17.59 -13.90
C GLU A 261 -22.43 16.26 -13.62
N GLU A 262 -22.17 15.94 -12.34
CA GLU A 262 -21.30 14.84 -11.91
C GLU A 262 -20.00 14.78 -12.73
N THR A 263 -19.34 15.92 -12.91
CA THR A 263 -18.22 16.07 -13.84
C THR A 263 -16.96 16.47 -13.10
N LEU A 264 -15.88 15.72 -13.34
CA LEU A 264 -14.53 16.09 -12.92
C LEU A 264 -13.84 16.85 -14.06
N HIS A 265 -13.50 18.10 -13.78
CA HIS A 265 -12.79 19.00 -14.68
C HIS A 265 -11.28 18.98 -14.40
N LEU A 266 -10.50 18.75 -15.45
CA LEU A 266 -9.05 18.86 -15.46
C LEU A 266 -8.70 19.98 -16.45
N ASP A 267 -8.70 21.22 -15.96
CA ASP A 267 -8.80 22.44 -16.78
C ASP A 267 -9.94 22.34 -17.82
N GLU A 268 -9.65 22.38 -19.12
CA GLU A 268 -10.65 22.24 -20.19
C GLU A 268 -11.12 20.79 -20.41
N GLY A 269 -10.39 19.82 -19.85
CA GLY A 269 -10.73 18.40 -19.93
C GLY A 269 -11.89 18.01 -19.02
N ARG A 270 -12.70 17.03 -19.42
CA ARG A 270 -13.89 16.60 -18.68
C ARG A 270 -13.98 15.09 -18.58
N VAL A 271 -14.21 14.58 -17.37
CA VAL A 271 -14.55 13.18 -17.09
C VAL A 271 -15.93 13.12 -16.44
N SER A 272 -16.84 12.30 -16.99
CA SER A 272 -18.21 12.14 -16.47
C SER A 272 -18.84 10.82 -16.91
N PRO A 273 -19.72 10.21 -16.10
CA PRO A 273 -20.11 10.65 -14.76
C PRO A 273 -19.06 10.31 -13.70
N VAL A 274 -18.96 11.14 -12.66
CA VAL A 274 -18.15 10.95 -11.45
C VAL A 274 -19.08 11.10 -10.26
N PRO A 275 -19.49 10.00 -9.61
CA PRO A 275 -20.36 10.08 -8.44
C PRO A 275 -19.75 10.97 -7.34
N ALA A 276 -20.56 11.80 -6.69
CA ALA A 276 -20.09 12.70 -5.64
C ALA A 276 -19.33 11.96 -4.53
N ALA A 277 -19.77 10.75 -4.19
CA ALA A 277 -19.12 9.91 -3.18
C ALA A 277 -17.68 9.49 -3.55
N ALA A 278 -17.33 9.41 -4.84
CA ALA A 278 -15.95 9.19 -5.28
C ALA A 278 -15.08 10.45 -5.15
N TRP A 279 -15.68 11.62 -5.41
CA TRP A 279 -15.02 12.91 -5.26
C TRP A 279 -14.75 13.26 -3.79
N GLU A 280 -15.76 13.06 -2.94
CA GLU A 280 -15.71 13.30 -1.50
C GLU A 280 -14.95 12.22 -0.73
N TYR A 281 -14.41 11.22 -1.44
CA TYR A 281 -13.68 10.14 -0.80
C TYR A 281 -12.37 10.66 -0.22
N GLU A 282 -12.29 10.69 1.10
CA GLU A 282 -11.15 11.17 1.86
C GLU A 282 -10.45 10.02 2.59
N LEU A 283 -9.13 10.13 2.68
CA LEU A 283 -8.32 9.28 3.55
C LEU A 283 -7.22 10.11 4.20
N ASN A 284 -7.05 9.98 5.52
CA ASN A 284 -6.12 10.80 6.30
C ASN A 284 -6.36 12.33 6.14
N GLY A 285 -7.63 12.74 6.00
CA GLY A 285 -8.01 14.15 5.87
C GLY A 285 -7.64 14.79 4.54
N SER A 286 -7.41 14.01 3.49
CA SER A 286 -7.18 14.49 2.12
C SER A 286 -8.03 13.72 1.13
N ARG A 287 -8.62 14.42 0.15
CA ARG A 287 -9.37 13.77 -0.93
C ARG A 287 -8.44 12.95 -1.80
N VAL A 288 -8.81 11.70 -2.05
CA VAL A 288 -7.96 10.74 -2.76
C VAL A 288 -7.71 11.20 -4.20
N LEU A 289 -8.74 11.68 -4.91
CA LEU A 289 -8.59 12.15 -6.29
C LEU A 289 -7.72 13.41 -6.40
N GLU A 290 -7.83 14.35 -5.46
CA GLU A 290 -6.99 15.54 -5.41
C GLU A 290 -5.52 15.17 -5.14
N ALA A 291 -5.27 14.29 -4.17
CA ALA A 291 -3.91 13.83 -3.86
C ALA A 291 -3.27 13.06 -5.03
N TRP A 292 -4.04 12.17 -5.68
CA TRP A 292 -3.62 11.40 -6.85
C TRP A 292 -3.26 12.31 -8.04
N PHE A 293 -4.05 13.37 -8.26
CA PHE A 293 -3.80 14.36 -9.30
C PHE A 293 -2.56 15.21 -8.97
N ALA A 294 -2.45 15.70 -7.74
CA ALA A 294 -1.31 16.49 -7.29
C ALA A 294 0.02 15.72 -7.42
N ALA A 295 0.03 14.41 -7.16
CA ALA A 295 1.21 13.57 -7.34
C ALA A 295 1.70 13.52 -8.81
N ARG A 296 0.83 13.80 -9.77
CA ARG A 296 1.13 13.79 -11.22
C ARG A 296 1.40 15.18 -11.79
N THR A 297 0.95 16.24 -11.14
CA THR A 297 1.00 17.62 -11.65
C THR A 297 1.85 18.57 -10.80
N ALA A 298 2.33 18.11 -9.64
CA ALA A 298 3.22 18.90 -8.79
C ALA A 298 4.49 19.32 -9.55
N SER A 299 4.78 20.62 -9.48
CA SER A 299 6.01 21.19 -10.04
C SER A 299 7.16 20.95 -9.07
N ALA A 300 8.25 20.36 -9.56
CA ALA A 300 9.50 20.25 -8.81
C ALA A 300 10.46 21.40 -9.16
N ALA A 301 11.43 21.66 -8.28
CA ALA A 301 12.41 22.71 -8.49
C ALA A 301 13.25 22.44 -9.76
N PRO A 302 13.42 23.41 -10.68
CA PRO A 302 14.25 23.25 -11.86
C PRO A 302 15.67 22.79 -11.50
N GLY A 303 16.25 21.92 -12.35
CA GLY A 303 17.59 21.37 -12.13
C GLY A 303 17.66 20.19 -11.17
N THR A 304 16.56 19.81 -10.49
CA THR A 304 16.50 18.59 -9.68
C THR A 304 16.12 17.37 -10.51
N LEU A 305 16.44 16.17 -10.02
CA LEU A 305 15.97 14.93 -10.65
C LEU A 305 14.44 14.83 -10.63
N ALA A 306 13.78 15.30 -9.55
CA ALA A 306 12.32 15.28 -9.46
C ALA A 306 11.63 16.11 -10.56
N ALA A 307 12.31 17.13 -11.12
CA ALA A 307 11.80 17.93 -12.24
C ALA A 307 11.82 17.18 -13.59
N ILE A 308 12.54 16.06 -13.69
CA ILE A 308 12.47 15.18 -14.85
C ILE A 308 11.17 14.38 -14.75
N GLY A 309 10.24 14.69 -15.65
CA GLY A 309 8.91 14.09 -15.74
C GLY A 309 8.41 14.07 -17.18
N PRO A 310 7.25 13.45 -17.45
CA PRO A 310 6.70 13.40 -18.79
C PRO A 310 6.35 14.81 -19.28
N ALA A 311 6.63 15.08 -20.57
CA ALA A 311 6.36 16.39 -21.17
C ALA A 311 4.86 16.64 -21.40
N THR A 312 4.05 15.59 -21.44
CA THR A 312 2.59 15.63 -21.69
C THR A 312 1.88 14.58 -20.82
N TRP A 313 0.58 14.72 -20.62
CA TRP A 313 -0.28 13.80 -19.89
C TRP A 313 -0.31 12.41 -20.55
N PRO A 314 0.29 11.37 -19.94
CA PRO A 314 0.29 10.03 -20.50
C PRO A 314 -1.11 9.39 -20.47
N GLN A 315 -1.48 8.69 -21.55
CA GLN A 315 -2.74 7.93 -21.64
C GLN A 315 -2.94 6.94 -20.45
N PRO A 316 -1.90 6.24 -19.93
CA PRO A 316 -2.07 5.38 -18.77
C PRO A 316 -2.63 6.12 -17.54
N TRP A 317 -2.30 7.40 -17.32
CA TRP A 317 -2.83 8.17 -16.20
C TRP A 317 -4.33 8.42 -16.35
N THR A 318 -4.85 8.65 -17.56
CA THR A 318 -6.30 8.71 -17.79
C THR A 318 -6.95 7.38 -17.42
N SER A 319 -6.34 6.25 -17.83
CA SER A 319 -6.90 4.92 -17.53
C SER A 319 -6.93 4.64 -16.03
N GLU A 320 -5.84 4.98 -15.32
CA GLU A 320 -5.74 4.90 -13.86
C GLU A 320 -6.79 5.81 -13.18
N LEU A 321 -7.02 7.03 -13.67
CA LEU A 321 -8.03 7.94 -13.12
C LEU A 321 -9.45 7.36 -13.23
N LEU A 322 -9.82 6.83 -14.40
CA LEU A 322 -11.15 6.25 -14.62
C LEU A 322 -11.38 5.00 -13.73
N GLU A 323 -10.34 4.18 -13.56
CA GLU A 323 -10.36 3.04 -12.65
C GLU A 323 -10.50 3.49 -11.20
N LEU A 324 -9.71 4.48 -10.79
CA LEU A 324 -9.73 5.03 -9.42
C LEU A 324 -11.10 5.60 -9.07
N ILE A 325 -11.71 6.41 -9.96
CA ILE A 325 -13.07 6.93 -9.77
C ILE A 325 -14.07 5.79 -9.54
N THR A 326 -13.97 4.73 -10.35
CA THR A 326 -14.84 3.55 -10.25
C THR A 326 -14.65 2.83 -8.91
N VAL A 327 -13.40 2.62 -8.49
CA VAL A 327 -13.06 1.97 -7.22
C VAL A 327 -13.58 2.77 -6.03
N LEU A 328 -13.34 4.09 -6.00
CA LEU A 328 -13.78 4.96 -4.90
C LEU A 328 -15.30 5.05 -4.81
N ALA A 329 -16.01 5.13 -5.94
CA ALA A 329 -17.46 5.09 -5.96
C ALA A 329 -18.01 3.78 -5.35
N LEU A 330 -17.45 2.63 -5.75
CA LEU A 330 -17.87 1.33 -5.21
C LEU A 330 -17.51 1.16 -3.74
N LEU A 331 -16.34 1.64 -3.32
CA LEU A 331 -15.96 1.62 -1.90
C LEU A 331 -16.89 2.49 -1.06
N ALA A 332 -17.32 3.64 -1.57
CA ALA A 332 -18.25 4.51 -0.85
C ALA A 332 -19.65 3.89 -0.69
N GLU A 333 -20.06 3.02 -1.62
CA GLU A 333 -21.30 2.23 -1.49
C GLU A 333 -21.18 1.14 -0.40
N LEU A 334 -19.97 0.64 -0.14
CA LEU A 334 -19.70 -0.26 0.97
C LEU A 334 -19.71 0.55 2.27
N ARG A 335 -20.90 0.80 2.82
CA ARG A 335 -21.03 1.41 4.16
C ARG A 335 -20.12 0.64 5.14
N PRO A 336 -19.26 1.33 5.92
CA PRO A 336 -18.48 0.67 6.94
C PRO A 336 -19.44 0.12 8.00
N ARG A 337 -19.67 -1.20 7.97
CA ARG A 337 -20.45 -1.94 8.98
C ARG A 337 -19.70 -2.07 10.33
N GLY A 338 -18.55 -1.41 10.49
CA GLY A 338 -17.77 -1.43 11.74
C GLY A 338 -18.57 -0.98 12.96
N ALA A 339 -19.54 -0.07 12.79
CA ALA A 339 -20.46 0.34 13.87
C ALA A 339 -21.60 -0.67 14.12
N GLU A 340 -21.93 -1.52 13.15
CA GLU A 340 -22.99 -2.54 13.24
C GLU A 340 -22.48 -3.91 13.72
N SER A 341 -21.16 -4.12 13.82
CA SER A 341 -20.58 -5.40 14.23
C SER A 341 -20.82 -5.76 15.70
N GLY A 342 -21.42 -4.85 16.49
CA GLY A 342 -21.71 -5.08 17.90
C GLY A 342 -20.46 -5.23 18.77
N PRO A 343 -20.61 -5.69 20.03
CA PRO A 343 -19.49 -6.02 20.90
C PRO A 343 -18.76 -7.29 20.42
N SER A 344 -17.48 -7.42 20.75
CA SER A 344 -16.71 -8.65 20.49
C SER A 344 -17.28 -9.81 21.32
N ALA A 345 -17.74 -10.88 20.66
CA ALA A 345 -18.19 -12.11 21.33
C ALA A 345 -17.00 -12.99 21.76
N ILE A 346 -15.91 -12.97 20.97
CA ILE A 346 -14.64 -13.59 21.33
C ILE A 346 -13.69 -12.47 21.76
N THR A 347 -13.39 -12.40 23.06
CA THR A 347 -12.60 -11.30 23.64
C THR A 347 -11.10 -11.61 23.64
N ALA A 348 -10.26 -10.60 23.86
CA ALA A 348 -8.83 -10.81 24.09
C ALA A 348 -8.59 -11.69 25.33
N ALA A 349 -9.40 -11.59 26.38
CA ALA A 349 -9.38 -12.48 27.53
C ALA A 349 -9.67 -13.94 27.16
N ASP A 350 -10.62 -14.21 26.27
CA ASP A 350 -10.89 -15.56 25.79
C ASP A 350 -9.71 -16.14 25.00
N LEU A 351 -9.09 -15.33 24.14
CA LEU A 351 -7.89 -15.72 23.41
C LEU A 351 -6.69 -15.97 24.32
N ARG A 352 -6.55 -15.21 25.43
CA ARG A 352 -5.55 -15.48 26.47
C ARG A 352 -5.82 -16.79 27.19
N ARG A 353 -7.08 -17.05 27.56
CA ARG A 353 -7.48 -18.31 28.22
C ARG A 353 -7.22 -19.53 27.34
N ALA A 354 -7.36 -19.36 26.02
CA ALA A 354 -7.08 -20.40 25.03
C ALA A 354 -5.59 -20.52 24.65
N GLY A 355 -4.70 -19.68 25.20
CA GLY A 355 -3.27 -19.70 24.90
C GLY A 355 -2.89 -19.14 23.53
N VAL A 356 -3.81 -18.46 22.84
CA VAL A 356 -3.55 -17.77 21.56
C VAL A 356 -2.83 -16.44 21.79
N LEU A 357 -3.19 -15.72 22.86
CA LEU A 357 -2.57 -14.46 23.26
C LEU A 357 -1.81 -14.59 24.60
N PRO A 358 -0.68 -13.87 24.78
CA PRO A 358 0.02 -13.09 23.76
C PRO A 358 0.75 -13.99 22.74
N PRO A 359 0.91 -13.54 21.48
CA PRO A 359 1.61 -14.32 20.48
C PRO A 359 3.10 -14.44 20.86
N PRO A 360 3.74 -15.58 20.57
CA PRO A 360 5.16 -15.79 20.86
C PRO A 360 6.03 -14.80 20.10
N ARG A 361 7.20 -14.45 20.66
CA ARG A 361 8.12 -13.45 20.07
C ARG A 361 8.50 -13.78 18.61
N ALA A 362 8.66 -15.07 18.28
CA ALA A 362 8.96 -15.53 16.93
C ALA A 362 7.85 -15.21 15.91
N ALA A 363 6.58 -15.10 16.34
CA ALA A 363 5.48 -14.72 15.47
C ALA A 363 5.50 -13.22 15.11
N ARG A 364 6.22 -12.39 15.87
CA ARG A 364 6.38 -10.95 15.62
C ARG A 364 7.48 -10.61 14.62
N LEU A 365 8.13 -11.61 14.03
CA LEU A 365 9.28 -11.50 13.13
C LEU A 365 8.97 -12.14 11.77
N PRO A 366 9.69 -11.76 10.70
CA PRO A 366 9.69 -12.55 9.47
C PRO A 366 10.14 -13.99 9.75
N ALA A 367 9.82 -14.93 8.85
CA ALA A 367 10.30 -16.29 8.97
C ALA A 367 11.84 -16.34 8.96
N SER A 368 12.42 -17.23 9.77
CA SER A 368 13.87 -17.30 10.02
C SER A 368 14.69 -17.91 8.88
N VAL A 369 14.05 -18.60 7.93
CA VAL A 369 14.71 -19.24 6.79
C VAL A 369 14.16 -18.63 5.52
N LEU A 370 15.04 -18.07 4.70
CA LEU A 370 14.72 -17.43 3.44
C LEU A 370 15.63 -18.02 2.38
N ASP A 371 15.06 -18.56 1.31
CA ASP A 371 15.76 -19.37 0.30
C ASP A 371 16.49 -18.53 -0.76
N LEU A 372 16.58 -17.21 -0.57
CA LEU A 372 17.12 -16.28 -1.56
C LEU A 372 18.58 -15.94 -1.25
N PRO A 373 19.53 -16.26 -2.15
CA PRO A 373 20.88 -15.73 -2.04
C PRO A 373 20.84 -14.20 -2.24
N GLU A 374 21.43 -13.48 -1.29
CA GLU A 374 21.50 -12.01 -1.29
C GLU A 374 22.96 -11.57 -1.45
N GLU A 375 23.24 -10.76 -2.47
CA GLU A 375 24.56 -10.14 -2.62
C GLU A 375 24.75 -9.06 -1.55
N GLY A 376 25.82 -9.18 -0.77
CA GLY A 376 26.21 -8.24 0.25
C GLY A 376 26.76 -6.92 -0.31
N PRO A 377 27.07 -5.95 0.57
CA PRO A 377 27.63 -4.67 0.17
C PRO A 377 28.89 -4.83 -0.69
N GLU A 378 29.02 -4.05 -1.76
CA GLU A 378 30.17 -4.11 -2.68
C GLU A 378 30.45 -5.50 -3.28
N GLY A 379 29.43 -6.32 -3.53
CA GLY A 379 29.61 -7.63 -4.18
C GLY A 379 30.10 -8.75 -3.27
N GLN A 380 30.02 -8.55 -1.95
CA GLN A 380 30.40 -9.57 -0.98
C GLN A 380 29.34 -10.67 -0.92
N PHE A 381 29.69 -11.91 -1.27
CA PHE A 381 28.88 -13.07 -0.90
C PHE A 381 29.41 -13.64 0.41
N ALA A 382 28.51 -13.99 1.34
CA ALA A 382 28.90 -14.79 2.49
C ALA A 382 29.37 -16.16 1.95
N LEU A 383 30.60 -16.56 2.27
CA LEU A 383 31.03 -17.94 2.08
C LEU A 383 30.15 -18.81 2.98
N LEU A 384 29.30 -19.65 2.38
CA LEU A 384 28.47 -20.61 3.09
C LEU A 384 29.31 -21.72 3.71
#